data_AF-A0A5F8GLK8-F1
#
_entry.id   AF-A0A5F8GLK8-F1
#
_cell.length_a   1.000
_cell.length_b   1.000
_cell.length_c   1.000
_cell.angle_alpha   90.00
_cell.angle_beta   90.00
_cell.angle_gamma   90.00
#
_symmetry.space_group_name_H-M   'P 1'
#
loop_
_entity.id
_entity.type
_entity.pdbx_description
1 polymer ?
#
loop_
_entity_poly.entity_id
_entity_poly.type
_entity_poly.pdbx_seq_one_letter_code
_entity_poly.pdbx_strand_id
1 'polypeptide(L)'
;MMGPKALCLMIFCALMAWHMHTTFSADYEEPWKIMFIHFLEKICEITASVLENLGIMSYWEFYNIITKGYITQPTSDENITVKETKINDILVRYYVPKRNSHKLKRGMIYFHGGSPKFAKIALLPYETFARRAANRLDAVVLAPDYQQSSKYHSQTQWNDVSDFVKSLLHPETLAKYGVDPTRVCITGDSAGATITAALTQQE
;
A
#
# COMPACT_ATOMS: atom_id res chain seq x y z
N MET A 1 -25.77 -27.95 -35.67
CA MET A 1 -26.17 -26.60 -35.20
C MET A 1 -25.87 -26.52 -33.72
N MET A 2 -25.12 -25.52 -33.26
CA MET A 2 -24.94 -25.27 -31.83
C MET A 2 -26.28 -24.91 -31.19
N GLY A 3 -26.60 -25.52 -30.05
CA GLY A 3 -27.80 -25.17 -29.29
C GLY A 3 -27.72 -23.75 -28.73
N PRO A 4 -28.85 -23.07 -28.50
CA PRO A 4 -28.90 -21.67 -28.05
C PRO A 4 -28.13 -21.43 -26.74
N LYS A 5 -28.13 -22.39 -25.82
CA LYS A 5 -27.34 -22.32 -24.56
C LYS A 5 -25.84 -22.28 -24.81
N ALA A 6 -25.36 -23.08 -25.76
CA ALA A 6 -23.94 -23.12 -26.12
C ALA A 6 -23.51 -21.84 -26.85
N LEU A 7 -24.41 -21.26 -27.67
CA LEU A 7 -24.17 -19.97 -28.30
C LEU A 7 -24.08 -18.82 -27.27
N CYS A 8 -25.01 -18.77 -26.31
CA CYS A 8 -24.96 -17.76 -25.24
C CYS A 8 -23.69 -17.86 -24.39
N LEU A 9 -23.26 -19.09 -24.06
CA LEU A 9 -22.03 -19.30 -23.31
C LEU A 9 -20.80 -18.81 -24.10
N MET A 10 -20.70 -19.11 -25.40
CA MET A 10 -19.58 -18.61 -26.21
C MET A 10 -19.56 -17.10 -26.31
N ILE A 11 -20.72 -16.45 -26.50
CA ILE A 11 -20.80 -14.98 -26.55
C ILE A 11 -20.35 -14.38 -25.22
N PHE A 12 -20.83 -14.93 -24.10
CA PHE A 12 -20.40 -14.49 -22.77
C PHE A 12 -18.89 -14.64 -22.57
N CYS A 13 -18.32 -15.79 -22.92
CA CYS A 13 -16.88 -16.02 -22.82
C CYS A 13 -16.09 -15.07 -23.73
N ALA A 14 -16.57 -14.78 -24.94
CA ALA A 14 -15.93 -13.85 -25.86
C ALA A 14 -15.95 -12.40 -25.34
N LEU A 15 -17.10 -11.95 -24.81
CA LEU A 15 -17.23 -10.62 -24.20
C LEU A 15 -16.37 -10.49 -22.94
N MET A 16 -16.32 -11.53 -22.10
CA MET A 16 -15.45 -11.58 -20.94
C MET A 16 -13.98 -11.53 -21.36
N ALA A 17 -13.56 -12.35 -22.33
CA ALA A 17 -12.19 -12.34 -22.84
C ALA A 17 -11.80 -10.98 -23.43
N TRP A 18 -12.70 -10.34 -24.18
CA TRP A 18 -12.50 -8.98 -24.71
C TRP A 18 -12.39 -7.95 -23.59
N HIS A 19 -13.28 -7.99 -22.60
CA HIS A 19 -13.24 -7.08 -21.45
C HIS A 19 -11.98 -7.29 -20.60
N MET A 20 -11.50 -8.52 -20.47
CA MET A 20 -10.28 -8.86 -19.75
C MET A 20 -9.01 -8.55 -20.54
N HIS A 21 -9.09 -8.49 -21.87
CA HIS A 21 -7.95 -8.24 -22.73
C HIS A 21 -7.39 -6.83 -22.51
N THR A 22 -6.14 -6.78 -22.07
CA THR A 22 -5.35 -5.55 -22.00
C THR A 22 -3.99 -5.87 -22.56
N THR A 23 -3.52 -5.07 -23.51
CA THR A 23 -2.17 -5.20 -24.05
C THR A 23 -1.21 -4.40 -23.18
N PHE A 24 -0.22 -5.08 -22.62
CA PHE A 24 0.90 -4.44 -21.95
C PHE A 24 2.08 -4.35 -22.91
N SER A 25 2.94 -3.34 -22.76
CA SER A 25 4.15 -3.25 -23.58
C SER A 25 5.00 -4.51 -23.40
N ALA A 26 5.58 -5.00 -24.49
CA ALA A 26 6.58 -6.07 -24.43
C ALA A 26 7.88 -5.61 -23.73
N ASP A 27 8.05 -4.30 -23.54
CA ASP A 27 9.23 -3.70 -22.90
C ASP A 27 9.29 -3.91 -21.38
N TYR A 28 8.21 -4.39 -20.75
CA TYR A 28 8.25 -4.74 -19.34
C TYR A 28 9.16 -5.95 -19.12
N GLU A 29 9.93 -5.94 -18.02
CA GLU A 29 10.84 -7.06 -17.68
C GLU A 29 10.07 -8.38 -17.52
N GLU A 30 8.85 -8.33 -16.95
CA GLU A 30 8.00 -9.50 -16.71
C GLU A 30 6.54 -9.24 -17.10
N PRO A 31 6.21 -9.13 -18.41
CA PRO A 31 4.88 -8.70 -18.88
C PRO A 31 3.75 -9.63 -18.43
N TRP A 32 4.04 -10.93 -18.32
CA TRP A 32 3.06 -11.93 -17.89
C TRP A 32 2.65 -11.76 -16.42
N LYS A 33 3.54 -11.26 -15.54
CA LYS A 33 3.20 -10.98 -14.14
C LYS A 33 2.24 -9.80 -14.05
N ILE A 34 2.50 -8.76 -14.83
CA ILE A 34 1.63 -7.57 -14.91
C ILE A 34 0.25 -7.98 -15.43
N MET A 35 0.21 -8.79 -16.50
CA MET A 35 -1.04 -9.32 -17.03
C MET A 35 -1.80 -10.15 -15.99
N PHE A 36 -1.11 -11.01 -15.23
CA PHE A 36 -1.74 -11.81 -14.18
C PHE A 36 -2.28 -10.97 -13.02
N ILE A 37 -1.52 -9.97 -12.57
CA ILE A 37 -1.97 -9.03 -11.53
C ILE A 37 -3.21 -8.26 -12.02
N HIS A 38 -3.17 -7.73 -13.24
CA HIS A 38 -4.30 -6.99 -13.81
C HIS A 38 -5.54 -7.88 -14.01
N PHE A 39 -5.33 -9.15 -14.40
CA PHE A 39 -6.41 -10.12 -14.49
C PHE A 39 -7.09 -10.35 -13.14
N LEU A 40 -6.30 -10.53 -12.06
CA LEU A 40 -6.84 -10.67 -10.70
C LEU A 40 -7.56 -9.41 -10.23
N GLU A 41 -7.03 -8.23 -10.54
CA GLU A 41 -7.66 -6.94 -10.23
C GLU A 41 -9.03 -6.82 -10.90
N LYS A 42 -9.14 -7.13 -12.21
CA LYS A 42 -10.43 -7.15 -12.93
C LYS A 42 -11.42 -8.14 -12.34
N ILE A 43 -10.98 -9.34 -11.95
CA ILE A 43 -11.87 -10.31 -11.29
C ILE A 43 -12.43 -9.74 -9.99
N CYS A 44 -11.57 -9.13 -9.16
CA CYS A 44 -11.99 -8.49 -7.92
C CYS A 44 -12.98 -7.35 -8.17
N GLU A 45 -12.69 -6.47 -9.14
CA GLU A 45 -13.55 -5.34 -9.52
C GLU A 45 -14.93 -5.82 -9.98
N ILE A 46 -15.00 -6.73 -10.94
CA ILE A 46 -16.26 -7.27 -11.47
C ILE A 46 -17.04 -7.95 -10.35
N THR A 47 -16.37 -8.76 -9.52
CA THR A 47 -17.04 -9.47 -8.42
C THR A 47 -17.61 -8.49 -7.41
N ALA A 48 -16.84 -7.47 -6.99
CA ALA A 48 -17.28 -6.43 -6.08
C ALA A 48 -18.49 -5.67 -6.63
N SER A 49 -18.45 -5.26 -7.91
CA SER A 49 -19.55 -4.56 -8.56
C SER A 49 -20.81 -5.41 -8.68
N VAL A 50 -20.69 -6.70 -9.01
CA VAL A 50 -21.84 -7.62 -9.08
C VAL A 50 -22.47 -7.79 -7.69
N LEU A 51 -21.66 -8.01 -6.65
CA LEU A 51 -22.15 -8.17 -5.28
C LEU A 51 -22.86 -6.90 -4.78
N GLU A 52 -22.33 -5.73 -5.11
CA GLU A 52 -22.95 -4.44 -4.77
C GLU A 52 -24.28 -4.24 -5.49
N ASN A 53 -24.33 -4.50 -6.80
CA ASN A 53 -25.56 -4.38 -7.60
C ASN A 53 -26.65 -5.37 -7.18
N LEU A 54 -26.27 -6.53 -6.63
CA LEU A 54 -27.21 -7.51 -6.06
C LEU A 54 -27.64 -7.17 -4.63
N GLY A 55 -27.07 -6.12 -4.02
CA GLY A 55 -27.36 -5.72 -2.64
C GLY A 55 -26.83 -6.69 -1.59
N ILE A 56 -25.83 -7.53 -1.93
CA ILE A 56 -25.28 -8.55 -1.02
C ILE A 56 -24.28 -7.92 -0.05
N MET A 57 -23.37 -7.09 -0.56
CA MET A 57 -22.40 -6.32 0.23
C MET A 57 -21.93 -5.11 -0.58
N SER A 58 -21.44 -4.07 0.10
CA SER A 58 -20.84 -2.93 -0.61
C SER A 58 -19.52 -3.32 -1.28
N TYR A 59 -19.16 -2.58 -2.34
CA TYR A 59 -17.90 -2.74 -3.05
C TYR A 59 -16.70 -2.73 -2.08
N TRP A 60 -16.72 -1.82 -1.10
CA TRP A 60 -15.62 -1.66 -0.14
C TRP A 60 -15.56 -2.76 0.93
N GLU A 61 -16.69 -3.33 1.32
CA GLU A 61 -16.72 -4.47 2.25
C GLU A 61 -16.07 -5.70 1.61
N PHE A 62 -16.31 -5.95 0.33
CA PHE A 62 -15.65 -7.00 -0.42
C PHE A 62 -14.12 -6.87 -0.38
N TYR A 63 -13.60 -5.68 -0.72
CA TYR A 63 -12.15 -5.43 -0.67
C TYR A 63 -11.60 -5.58 0.74
N ASN A 64 -12.30 -5.09 1.77
CA ASN A 64 -11.87 -5.26 3.17
C ASN A 64 -11.81 -6.75 3.58
N ILE A 65 -12.75 -7.59 3.12
CA ILE A 65 -12.72 -9.04 3.37
C ILE A 65 -11.50 -9.68 2.71
N ILE A 66 -11.25 -9.37 1.43
CA ILE A 66 -10.10 -9.90 0.71
C ILE A 66 -8.80 -9.47 1.39
N THR A 67 -8.64 -8.18 1.67
CA THR A 67 -7.37 -7.63 2.18
C THR A 67 -7.06 -8.11 3.59
N LYS A 68 -8.06 -8.41 4.43
CA LYS A 68 -7.86 -9.06 5.74
C LYS A 68 -7.07 -10.37 5.64
N GLY A 69 -7.27 -11.15 4.58
CA GLY A 69 -6.53 -12.40 4.34
C GLY A 69 -5.03 -12.18 4.05
N TYR A 70 -4.62 -10.96 3.74
CA TYR A 70 -3.24 -10.59 3.40
C TYR A 70 -2.55 -9.73 4.48
N ILE A 71 -3.16 -9.60 5.65
CA ILE A 71 -2.57 -8.86 6.77
C ILE A 71 -1.44 -9.67 7.39
N THR A 72 -0.29 -9.03 7.55
CA THR A 72 0.92 -9.62 8.13
C THR A 72 1.16 -9.11 9.54
N GLN A 73 1.75 -9.98 10.36
CA GLN A 73 2.24 -9.60 11.69
C GLN A 73 3.60 -8.89 11.57
N PRO A 74 3.93 -7.98 12.50
CA PRO A 74 5.22 -7.28 12.51
C PRO A 74 6.37 -8.20 12.97
N THR A 75 6.67 -9.24 12.20
CA THR A 75 7.64 -10.28 12.58
C THR A 75 9.06 -9.92 12.16
N SER A 76 10.02 -9.90 13.08
CA SER A 76 11.42 -9.67 12.72
C SER A 76 12.05 -10.92 12.07
N ASP A 77 12.99 -10.72 11.14
CA ASP A 77 13.76 -11.78 10.48
C ASP A 77 15.27 -11.55 10.65
N GLU A 78 16.12 -12.36 10.01
CA GLU A 78 17.58 -12.26 10.09
C GLU A 78 18.17 -10.94 9.58
N ASN A 79 17.48 -10.26 8.66
CA ASN A 79 17.94 -9.04 8.00
C ASN A 79 17.27 -7.79 8.58
N ILE A 80 15.99 -7.86 8.92
CA ILE A 80 15.15 -6.72 9.30
C ILE A 80 14.51 -6.95 10.67
N THR A 81 14.60 -5.93 11.53
CA THR A 81 13.79 -5.82 12.74
C THR A 81 12.53 -5.03 12.43
N VAL A 82 11.36 -5.61 12.64
CA VAL A 82 10.07 -4.93 12.45
C VAL A 82 9.44 -4.66 13.80
N LYS A 83 8.98 -3.43 13.99
CA LYS A 83 8.35 -2.97 15.23
C LYS A 83 7.19 -2.05 14.90
N GLU A 84 6.26 -1.96 15.83
CA GLU A 84 5.15 -1.03 15.78
C GLU A 84 5.21 -0.09 16.97
N THR A 85 4.78 1.14 16.75
CA THR A 85 4.62 2.14 17.80
C THR A 85 3.51 3.10 17.43
N LYS A 86 3.10 3.95 18.37
CA LYS A 86 2.19 5.04 18.08
C LYS A 86 2.93 6.37 18.22
N ILE A 87 2.80 7.22 17.22
CA ILE A 87 3.30 8.59 17.23
C ILE A 87 2.09 9.49 16.96
N ASN A 88 1.75 10.37 17.89
CA ASN A 88 0.55 11.21 17.82
C ASN A 88 -0.74 10.40 17.48
N ASP A 89 -0.95 9.28 18.19
CA ASP A 89 -2.04 8.31 17.99
C ASP A 89 -2.05 7.55 16.65
N ILE A 90 -1.14 7.84 15.73
CA ILE A 90 -1.00 7.12 14.46
C ILE A 90 -0.09 5.91 14.67
N LEU A 91 -0.58 4.72 14.29
CA LEU A 91 0.24 3.51 14.25
C LEU A 91 1.33 3.70 13.20
N VAL A 92 2.59 3.48 13.58
CA VAL A 92 3.73 3.49 12.68
C VAL A 92 4.41 2.14 12.79
N ARG A 93 4.43 1.41 11.68
CA ARG A 93 5.25 0.21 11.53
C ARG A 93 6.59 0.64 10.96
N TYR A 94 7.68 0.25 11.62
CA TYR A 94 9.02 0.63 11.20
C TYR A 94 9.95 -0.57 11.06
N TYR A 95 10.80 -0.49 10.04
CA TYR A 95 11.65 -1.56 9.55
C TYR A 95 13.08 -1.10 9.68
N VAL A 96 13.84 -1.77 10.55
CA VAL A 96 15.22 -1.41 10.87
C VAL A 96 16.15 -2.49 10.33
N PRO A 97 17.02 -2.18 9.35
CA PRO A 97 17.99 -3.15 8.87
C PRO A 97 19.03 -3.43 9.95
N LYS A 98 19.33 -4.72 10.15
CA LYS A 98 20.28 -5.21 11.17
C LYS A 98 21.75 -5.01 10.77
N ARG A 99 22.02 -4.66 9.51
CA ARG A 99 23.37 -4.36 9.03
C ARG A 99 23.97 -3.21 9.82
N ASN A 100 25.18 -3.35 10.34
CA ASN A 100 25.80 -2.35 11.21
C ASN A 100 26.70 -1.38 10.40
N SER A 101 26.11 -0.60 9.50
CA SER A 101 26.85 0.31 8.61
C SER A 101 27.23 1.64 9.26
N HIS A 102 26.32 2.21 10.05
CA HIS A 102 26.47 3.53 10.66
C HIS A 102 25.64 3.63 11.94
N LYS A 103 26.03 4.51 12.87
CA LYS A 103 25.29 4.79 14.11
C LYS A 103 23.89 5.36 13.84
N LEU A 104 23.77 6.25 12.84
CA LEU A 104 22.50 6.73 12.30
C LEU A 104 22.42 6.35 10.81
N LYS A 105 21.24 5.85 10.41
CA LYS A 105 20.96 5.35 9.07
C LYS A 105 20.14 6.35 8.27
N ARG A 106 20.08 6.13 6.95
CA ARG A 106 19.14 6.86 6.09
C ARG A 106 17.71 6.56 6.53
N GLY A 107 16.81 7.53 6.38
CA GLY A 107 15.38 7.38 6.67
C GLY A 107 14.54 7.35 5.40
N MET A 108 13.48 6.57 5.41
CA MET A 108 12.42 6.60 4.41
C MET A 108 11.07 6.66 5.12
N ILE A 109 10.29 7.71 4.88
CA ILE A 109 8.89 7.77 5.29
C ILE A 109 8.06 7.23 4.13
N TYR A 110 7.34 6.13 4.36
CA TYR A 110 6.60 5.43 3.32
C TYR A 110 5.08 5.48 3.54
N PHE A 111 4.36 6.12 2.62
CA PHE A 111 2.89 6.15 2.57
C PHE A 111 2.35 5.08 1.62
N HIS A 112 1.72 4.06 2.17
CA HIS A 112 1.05 3.04 1.37
C HIS A 112 -0.13 3.61 0.58
N GLY A 113 -0.48 2.99 -0.55
CA GLY A 113 -1.68 3.33 -1.32
C GLY A 113 -2.99 2.79 -0.72
N GLY A 114 -4.08 3.02 -1.45
CA GLY A 114 -5.41 2.47 -1.15
C GLY A 114 -6.32 3.38 -0.31
N SER A 115 -7.43 2.82 0.19
CA SER A 115 -8.48 3.56 0.91
C SER A 115 -8.53 3.17 2.39
N PRO A 116 -8.91 4.11 3.30
CA PRO A 116 -9.04 3.85 4.74
C PRO A 116 -9.93 2.66 5.11
N LYS A 117 -10.81 2.26 4.19
CA LYS A 117 -11.74 1.15 4.40
C LYS A 117 -11.06 -0.23 4.35
N PHE A 118 -9.92 -0.37 3.67
CA PHE A 118 -9.32 -1.69 3.43
C PHE A 118 -7.80 -1.73 3.39
N ALA A 119 -7.12 -0.59 3.22
CA ALA A 119 -5.67 -0.53 3.12
C ALA A 119 -5.04 -0.30 4.49
N LYS A 120 -3.94 -1.01 4.75
CA LYS A 120 -3.14 -0.92 5.98
C LYS A 120 -1.70 -1.19 5.62
N ILE A 121 -0.75 -0.57 6.33
CA ILE A 121 0.67 -0.88 6.15
C ILE A 121 0.99 -2.38 6.33
N ALA A 122 0.19 -3.06 7.16
CA ALA A 122 0.34 -4.49 7.40
C ALA A 122 0.00 -5.39 6.19
N LEU A 123 -0.58 -4.86 5.11
CA LEU A 123 -0.86 -5.67 3.92
C LEU A 123 0.44 -6.17 3.28
N LEU A 124 0.44 -7.45 2.90
CA LEU A 124 1.60 -8.15 2.36
C LEU A 124 2.37 -7.38 1.27
N PRO A 125 1.74 -6.71 0.28
CA PRO A 125 2.47 -5.94 -0.72
C PRO A 125 3.26 -4.78 -0.13
N TYR A 126 2.66 -4.01 0.78
CA TYR A 126 3.28 -2.84 1.41
C TYR A 126 4.34 -3.26 2.43
N GLU A 127 4.07 -4.31 3.22
CA GLU A 127 5.04 -4.95 4.09
C GLU A 127 6.27 -5.44 3.30
N THR A 128 6.04 -6.11 2.17
CA THR A 128 7.11 -6.62 1.31
C THR A 128 7.95 -5.49 0.72
N PHE A 129 7.30 -4.42 0.24
CA PHE A 129 7.99 -3.24 -0.26
C PHE A 129 8.84 -2.60 0.82
N ALA A 130 8.27 -2.31 1.99
CA ALA A 130 8.97 -1.64 3.09
C ALA A 130 10.18 -2.45 3.59
N ARG A 131 10.05 -3.78 3.71
CA ARG A 131 11.19 -4.67 4.04
C ARG A 131 12.28 -4.63 2.98
N ARG A 132 11.91 -4.74 1.70
CA ARG A 132 12.87 -4.71 0.59
C ARG A 132 13.59 -3.36 0.52
N ALA A 133 12.86 -2.26 0.68
CA ALA A 133 13.44 -0.92 0.73
C ALA A 133 14.42 -0.80 1.90
N ALA A 134 14.02 -1.19 3.11
CA ALA A 134 14.88 -1.15 4.30
C ALA A 134 16.17 -1.95 4.10
N ASN A 135 16.06 -3.17 3.55
CA ASN A 135 17.21 -4.05 3.36
C ASN A 135 18.15 -3.56 2.25
N ARG A 136 17.61 -3.23 1.07
CA ARG A 136 18.42 -2.86 -0.11
C ARG A 136 19.07 -1.49 0.04
N LEU A 137 18.40 -0.55 0.69
CA LEU A 137 18.90 0.81 0.87
C LEU A 137 19.68 0.99 2.18
N ASP A 138 19.68 -0.04 3.04
CA ASP A 138 20.21 0.04 4.40
C ASP A 138 19.66 1.27 5.16
N ALA A 139 18.35 1.45 5.03
CA ALA A 139 17.59 2.59 5.55
C ALA A 139 16.54 2.12 6.55
N VAL A 140 16.27 2.92 7.56
CA VAL A 140 15.10 2.72 8.43
C VAL A 140 13.87 3.22 7.66
N VAL A 141 12.90 2.34 7.46
CA VAL A 141 11.62 2.70 6.84
C VAL A 141 10.60 2.95 7.96
N LEU A 142 10.02 4.14 8.01
CA LEU A 142 8.94 4.56 8.90
C LEU A 142 7.65 4.60 8.07
N ALA A 143 6.72 3.68 8.30
CA ALA A 143 5.53 3.55 7.50
C ALA A 143 4.27 3.75 8.37
N PRO A 144 3.67 4.95 8.34
CA PRO A 144 2.45 5.24 9.09
C PRO A 144 1.24 4.52 8.48
N ASP A 145 0.38 3.98 9.35
CA ASP A 145 -0.98 3.56 9.03
C ASP A 145 -1.91 4.79 9.14
N TYR A 146 -1.64 5.77 8.28
CA TYR A 146 -2.20 7.12 8.34
C TYR A 146 -3.72 7.17 8.11
N GLN A 147 -4.30 6.08 7.62
CA GLN A 147 -5.72 5.99 7.30
C GLN A 147 -6.58 5.51 8.48
N GLN A 148 -5.97 4.96 9.54
CA GLN A 148 -6.70 4.36 10.66
C GLN A 148 -7.17 5.37 11.72
N SER A 149 -6.66 6.60 11.72
CA SER A 149 -7.08 7.60 12.70
C SER A 149 -8.43 8.20 12.28
N SER A 150 -9.45 7.93 13.11
CA SER A 150 -10.82 8.43 12.96
C SER A 150 -10.91 9.96 12.82
N LYS A 151 -9.88 10.70 13.25
CA LYS A 151 -9.78 12.17 13.14
C LYS A 151 -9.68 12.68 11.69
N TYR A 152 -9.34 11.82 10.72
CA TYR A 152 -8.90 12.22 9.38
C TYR A 152 -9.92 11.97 8.26
N HIS A 153 -11.22 12.04 8.54
CA HIS A 153 -12.27 11.76 7.55
C HIS A 153 -12.88 13.02 6.90
N SER A 154 -12.29 14.20 7.11
CA SER A 154 -12.79 15.50 6.58
C SER A 154 -11.66 16.34 5.98
N GLN A 155 -11.93 17.54 5.44
CA GLN A 155 -10.91 18.49 4.96
C GLN A 155 -9.70 18.69 5.92
N THR A 156 -9.89 18.44 7.23
CA THR A 156 -8.83 18.43 8.26
C THR A 156 -7.77 17.33 8.09
N GLN A 157 -8.06 16.27 7.33
CA GLN A 157 -7.17 15.14 7.06
C GLN A 157 -5.78 15.55 6.56
N TRP A 158 -5.71 16.56 5.70
CA TRP A 158 -4.44 17.02 5.13
C TRP A 158 -3.57 17.72 6.15
N ASN A 159 -4.16 18.56 6.99
CA ASN A 159 -3.43 19.30 8.03
C ASN A 159 -2.90 18.32 9.08
N ASP A 160 -3.70 17.35 9.48
CA ASP A 160 -3.29 16.42 10.51
C ASP A 160 -2.20 15.43 10.04
N VAL A 161 -2.26 14.97 8.78
CA VAL A 161 -1.18 14.17 8.18
C VAL A 161 0.07 15.02 8.01
N SER A 162 -0.04 16.29 7.63
CA SER A 162 1.09 17.22 7.57
C SER A 162 1.73 17.44 8.95
N ASP A 163 0.93 17.69 9.98
CA ASP A 163 1.41 17.91 11.35
C ASP A 163 2.07 16.64 11.92
N PHE A 164 1.50 15.47 11.64
CA PHE A 164 2.12 14.20 11.96
C PHE A 164 3.47 14.03 11.25
N VAL A 165 3.56 14.35 9.97
CA VAL A 165 4.82 14.24 9.22
C VAL A 165 5.86 15.21 9.74
N LYS A 166 5.47 16.45 10.05
CA LYS A 166 6.34 17.43 10.69
C LYS A 166 6.86 16.94 12.03
N SER A 167 6.02 16.31 12.86
CA SER A 167 6.45 15.73 14.14
C SER A 167 7.37 14.53 13.97
N LEU A 168 7.14 13.72 12.92
CA LEU A 168 7.99 12.58 12.57
C LEU A 168 9.35 13.03 12.05
N LEU A 169 9.39 14.11 11.26
CA LEU A 169 10.61 14.70 10.68
C LEU A 169 11.44 15.49 11.71
N HIS A 170 10.92 15.74 12.90
CA HIS A 170 11.68 16.42 13.94
C HIS A 170 12.98 15.65 14.24
N PRO A 171 14.16 16.31 14.29
CA PRO A 171 15.45 15.62 14.41
C PRO A 171 15.55 14.66 15.60
N GLU A 172 14.99 15.04 16.74
CA GLU A 172 14.97 14.19 17.94
C GLU A 172 14.10 12.94 17.75
N THR A 173 12.97 13.07 17.06
CA THR A 173 12.09 11.95 16.72
C THR A 173 12.81 10.96 15.81
N LEU A 174 13.43 11.46 14.74
CA LEU A 174 14.19 10.63 13.80
C LEU A 174 15.37 9.93 14.49
N ALA A 175 16.13 10.65 15.30
CA ALA A 175 17.27 10.09 16.04
C ALA A 175 16.85 8.96 17.00
N LYS A 176 15.66 9.05 17.62
CA LYS A 176 15.08 7.98 18.46
C LYS A 176 14.87 6.67 17.68
N TYR A 177 14.60 6.76 16.38
CA TYR A 177 14.46 5.59 15.49
C TYR A 177 15.76 5.23 14.78
N GLY A 178 16.90 5.84 15.14
CA GLY A 178 18.19 5.58 14.51
C GLY A 178 18.31 6.18 13.10
N VAL A 179 17.48 7.17 12.77
CA VAL A 179 17.50 7.88 11.49
C VAL A 179 18.35 9.14 11.60
N ASP A 180 19.19 9.36 10.59
CA ASP A 180 19.91 10.59 10.35
C ASP A 180 18.96 11.65 9.76
N PRO A 181 18.68 12.75 10.49
CA PRO A 181 17.71 13.75 10.04
C PRO A 181 18.14 14.50 8.78
N THR A 182 19.43 14.43 8.40
CA THR A 182 19.94 15.06 7.18
C THR A 182 19.79 14.16 5.94
N ARG A 183 19.34 12.90 6.12
CA ARG A 183 19.26 11.89 5.06
C ARG A 183 17.92 11.16 5.09
N VAL A 184 16.85 11.92 4.90
CA VAL A 184 15.46 11.40 4.86
C VAL A 184 14.86 11.58 3.46
N CYS A 185 14.15 10.57 3.00
CA CYS A 185 13.28 10.66 1.83
C CYS A 185 11.83 10.35 2.23
N ILE A 186 10.88 10.88 1.45
CA ILE A 186 9.46 10.58 1.57
C ILE A 186 9.02 9.93 0.27
N THR A 187 8.25 8.85 0.35
CA THR A 187 7.75 8.10 -0.81
C THR A 187 6.37 7.54 -0.55
N GLY A 188 5.63 7.25 -1.62
CA GLY A 188 4.37 6.56 -1.53
C GLY A 188 3.89 6.05 -2.89
N ASP A 189 2.91 5.17 -2.87
CA ASP A 189 2.28 4.59 -4.06
C ASP A 189 0.78 4.95 -4.12
N SER A 190 0.23 5.09 -5.33
CA SER A 190 -1.20 5.39 -5.53
C SER A 190 -1.67 6.58 -4.66
N ALA A 191 -2.68 6.40 -3.80
CA ALA A 191 -3.13 7.43 -2.85
C ALA A 191 -2.01 7.96 -1.93
N GLY A 192 -1.06 7.11 -1.53
CA GLY A 192 0.12 7.51 -0.77
C GLY A 192 1.10 8.37 -1.56
N ALA A 193 1.14 8.24 -2.89
CA ALA A 193 1.90 9.12 -3.77
C ALA A 193 1.28 10.52 -3.80
N THR A 194 -0.05 10.63 -3.82
CA THR A 194 -0.75 11.92 -3.69
C THR A 194 -0.40 12.62 -2.39
N ILE A 195 -0.35 11.88 -1.28
CA ILE A 195 0.06 12.42 0.03
C ILE A 195 1.51 12.87 -0.01
N THR A 196 2.40 12.04 -0.56
CA THR A 196 3.82 12.39 -0.71
C THR A 196 3.99 13.67 -1.51
N ALA A 197 3.33 13.77 -2.67
CA ALA A 197 3.40 14.94 -3.53
C ALA A 197 2.92 16.20 -2.79
N ALA A 198 1.75 16.13 -2.13
CA ALA A 198 1.20 17.24 -1.36
C ALA A 198 2.15 17.70 -0.24
N LEU A 199 2.72 16.77 0.54
CA LEU A 199 3.65 17.09 1.62
C LEU A 199 4.94 17.75 1.11
N THR A 200 5.45 17.31 -0.04
CA THR A 200 6.68 17.87 -0.62
C THR A 200 6.49 19.22 -1.32
N GLN A 201 5.24 19.65 -1.51
CA GLN A 201 4.88 20.93 -2.11
C GLN A 201 4.42 21.98 -1.10
N GLN A 202 4.27 21.61 0.18
CA GLN A 202 3.91 22.54 1.23
C GLN A 202 5.10 23.44 1.59
N GLU A 203 4.86 24.75 1.62
CA GLU A 203 5.81 25.77 2.08
C GLU A 203 5.97 25.78 3.62
#